data_AF-A0A8C4QH46-F1
#
_entry.id   AF-A0A8C4QH46-F1
#
_cell.length_a   1.000
_cell.length_b   1.000
_cell.length_c   1.000
_cell.angle_alpha   90.00
_cell.angle_beta   90.00
_cell.angle_gamma   90.00
#
_symmetry.space_group_name_H-M   'P 1'
#
loop_
_entity.id
_entity.type
_entity.pdbx_description
1 polymer ?
#
loop_
_entity_poly.entity_id
_entity_poly.type
_entity_poly.pdbx_seq_one_letter_code
_entity_poly.pdbx_strand_id
1 'polypeptide(L)'
;MVTCQWCTAEGTKLQTSDCVPCETFLMAYANGHLDDEKIEAADDDLSYCFDCVTAYHHARRVVVAQSNCLNEVLSQRECYRLSTLFTRTLKDFQNAAQEVFLLDQGEEQRVGGEGVDLELALRTPIMEILENPFLLNHLDVATHLVEALCYLETLKQPFQVDYYTHPPGVYLLILHPQEEVRRWALRSAQQLGHLSRDDYYGLRDVFLTVLNLIHSIVSQRNVGSGGGCVTALPPHLFTSANKKNFWLGVCMLLTLLDQQAMETLLLDQAPQTNILEAILSAMEMTTEGPLKFLFQHFQSDISKENKFATLLLLVEVIKL
;
A
#
# COMPACT_ATOMS: atom_id res chain seq x y z
N MET A 1 -10.65 -30.88 7.65
CA MET A 1 -9.94 -29.62 7.41
C MET A 1 -8.73 -29.96 6.59
N VAL A 2 -8.65 -29.47 5.35
CA VAL A 2 -7.41 -29.56 4.57
C VAL A 2 -6.42 -28.63 5.26
N THR A 3 -5.25 -29.17 5.60
CA THR A 3 -4.19 -28.42 6.27
C THR A 3 -3.41 -27.63 5.22
N CYS A 4 -3.41 -26.31 5.31
CA CYS A 4 -2.65 -25.43 4.42
C CYS A 4 -1.13 -25.70 4.54
N GLN A 5 -0.42 -25.68 3.41
CA GLN A 5 1.01 -25.90 3.32
C GLN A 5 1.78 -24.88 4.19
N TRP A 6 1.50 -23.59 4.04
CA TRP A 6 2.21 -22.52 4.76
C TRP A 6 1.93 -22.51 6.27
N CYS A 7 0.68 -22.73 6.67
CA CYS A 7 0.32 -22.85 8.10
C CYS A 7 0.91 -24.10 8.77
N THR A 8 1.23 -25.16 8.00
CA THR A 8 1.92 -26.33 8.55
C THR A 8 3.44 -26.16 8.62
N ALA A 9 4.01 -25.34 7.73
CA ALA A 9 5.44 -25.02 7.71
C ALA A 9 5.82 -23.95 8.75
N GLU A 10 4.92 -23.02 9.04
CA GLU A 10 5.01 -22.12 10.19
C GLU A 10 4.48 -22.87 11.43
N GLY A 11 5.37 -23.53 12.18
CA GLY A 11 5.05 -24.49 13.26
C GLY A 11 4.27 -23.93 14.47
N THR A 12 3.09 -23.35 14.26
CA THR A 12 2.28 -22.71 15.31
C THR A 12 1.09 -23.54 15.77
N LYS A 13 0.70 -24.64 15.11
CA LYS A 13 -0.48 -25.41 15.55
C LYS A 13 -0.30 -26.90 15.85
N LEU A 14 0.74 -27.58 15.35
CA LEU A 14 1.05 -28.96 15.75
C LEU A 14 2.56 -29.18 15.72
N GLN A 15 3.19 -29.33 16.89
CA GLN A 15 4.54 -29.87 17.03
C GLN A 15 4.51 -31.37 16.69
N THR A 16 4.44 -31.70 15.41
CA THR A 16 4.82 -33.02 14.92
C THR A 16 6.29 -32.97 14.51
N SER A 17 7.03 -34.07 14.71
CA SER A 17 8.46 -34.19 14.41
C SER A 17 8.85 -33.93 12.94
N ASP A 18 7.85 -33.81 12.07
CA ASP A 18 7.99 -33.78 10.61
C ASP A 18 7.73 -32.38 10.01
N CYS A 19 7.51 -31.35 10.85
CA CYS A 19 7.30 -29.97 10.39
C CYS A 19 8.61 -29.35 9.86
N VAL A 20 8.62 -28.96 8.60
CA VAL A 20 9.72 -28.23 7.95
C VAL A 20 9.55 -26.73 8.21
N PRO A 21 10.59 -25.98 8.60
CA PRO A 21 10.48 -24.52 8.78
C PRO A 21 9.98 -23.83 7.51
N CYS A 22 9.14 -22.80 7.67
CA CYS A 22 8.55 -22.04 6.57
C CYS A 22 9.60 -21.50 5.58
N GLU A 23 10.77 -21.07 6.06
CA GLU A 23 11.89 -20.61 5.22
C GLU A 23 12.45 -21.72 4.34
N THR A 24 12.53 -22.95 4.87
CA THR A 24 13.01 -24.12 4.13
C THR A 24 12.00 -24.54 3.06
N PHE A 25 10.71 -24.51 3.40
CA PHE A 25 9.64 -24.74 2.44
C PHE A 25 9.64 -23.66 1.34
N LEU A 26 9.77 -22.37 1.71
CA LEU A 26 9.85 -21.25 0.77
C LEU A 26 11.02 -21.41 -0.21
N MET A 27 12.19 -21.84 0.26
CA MET A 27 13.34 -22.10 -0.61
C MET A 27 13.07 -23.24 -1.60
N ALA A 28 12.40 -24.32 -1.18
CA ALA A 28 12.03 -25.41 -2.09
C ALA A 28 10.98 -24.95 -3.12
N TYR A 29 9.98 -24.18 -2.67
CA TYR A 29 8.95 -23.57 -3.50
C TYR A 29 9.54 -22.59 -4.54
N ALA A 30 10.47 -21.72 -4.12
CA ALA A 30 11.12 -20.75 -5.00
C ALA A 30 11.99 -21.40 -6.07
N ASN A 31 12.75 -22.44 -5.71
CA ASN A 31 13.67 -23.12 -6.62
C ASN A 31 12.99 -24.18 -7.51
N GLY A 32 11.67 -24.37 -7.40
CA GLY A 32 10.95 -25.40 -8.17
C GLY A 32 11.36 -26.83 -7.79
N HIS A 33 11.76 -27.04 -6.54
CA HIS A 33 12.06 -28.37 -6.00
C HIS A 33 10.81 -29.09 -5.48
N LEU A 34 9.66 -28.42 -5.50
CA LEU A 34 8.35 -29.02 -5.23
C LEU A 34 7.73 -29.54 -6.52
N ASP A 35 6.90 -30.56 -6.41
CA ASP A 35 6.00 -31.04 -7.46
C ASP A 35 4.88 -30.03 -7.75
N ASP A 36 4.41 -30.02 -9.00
CA ASP A 36 3.43 -29.04 -9.49
C ASP A 36 2.16 -28.99 -8.62
N GLU A 37 1.65 -30.15 -8.18
CA GLU A 37 0.48 -30.22 -7.29
C GLU A 37 0.69 -29.49 -5.95
N LYS A 38 1.90 -29.56 -5.36
CA LYS A 38 2.20 -28.84 -4.11
C LYS A 38 2.42 -27.36 -4.35
N ILE A 39 2.95 -26.98 -5.51
CA ILE A 39 3.08 -25.57 -5.90
C ILE A 39 1.69 -24.96 -6.05
N GLU A 40 0.78 -25.62 -6.77
CA GLU A 40 -0.60 -25.17 -6.96
C GLU A 40 -1.34 -25.07 -5.62
N ALA A 41 -1.22 -26.09 -4.77
CA ALA A 41 -1.82 -26.06 -3.43
C ALA A 41 -1.27 -24.90 -2.57
N ALA A 42 0.04 -24.65 -2.63
CA ALA A 42 0.66 -23.53 -1.93
C ALA A 42 0.20 -22.16 -2.48
N ASP A 43 -0.01 -22.04 -3.79
CA ASP A 43 -0.55 -20.82 -4.41
C ASP A 43 -2.03 -20.58 -4.04
N ASP A 44 -2.83 -21.65 -3.99
CA ASP A 44 -4.22 -21.59 -3.53
C ASP A 44 -4.32 -21.19 -2.06
N ASP A 45 -3.45 -21.73 -1.20
CA ASP A 45 -3.38 -21.35 0.21
C ASP A 45 -3.12 -19.84 0.38
N LEU A 46 -2.18 -19.26 -0.40
CA LEU A 46 -1.91 -17.81 -0.39
C LEU A 46 -3.06 -16.98 -0.96
N SER A 47 -3.95 -17.60 -1.74
CA SER A 47 -5.09 -16.91 -2.35
C SER A 47 -6.28 -16.78 -1.39
N TYR A 48 -6.40 -17.68 -0.41
CA TYR A 48 -7.59 -17.78 0.44
C TYR A 48 -7.32 -17.80 1.95
N CYS A 49 -6.07 -17.95 2.40
CA CYS A 49 -5.72 -17.97 3.81
C CYS A 49 -4.73 -16.85 4.16
N PHE A 50 -5.19 -15.86 4.94
CA PHE A 50 -4.34 -14.74 5.34
C PHE A 50 -3.24 -15.12 6.35
N ASP A 51 -3.46 -16.16 7.17
CA ASP A 51 -2.40 -16.75 8.00
C ASP A 51 -1.26 -17.30 7.13
N CYS A 52 -1.58 -17.95 5.99
CA CYS A 52 -0.58 -18.43 5.03
C CYS A 52 0.21 -17.28 4.41
N VAL A 53 -0.47 -16.19 4.03
CA VAL A 53 0.16 -14.97 3.51
C VAL A 53 1.13 -14.38 4.54
N THR A 54 0.72 -14.31 5.80
CA THR A 54 1.55 -13.79 6.89
C THR A 54 2.80 -14.64 7.08
N ALA A 55 2.63 -15.97 7.16
CA ALA A 55 3.71 -16.95 7.24
C ALA A 55 4.72 -16.82 6.09
N TYR A 56 4.19 -16.73 4.87
CA TYR A 56 4.95 -16.60 3.64
C TYR A 56 5.79 -15.33 3.64
N HIS A 57 5.18 -14.16 3.89
CA HIS A 57 5.91 -12.88 3.85
C HIS A 57 6.88 -12.73 5.02
N HIS A 58 6.62 -13.37 6.16
CA HIS A 58 7.61 -13.49 7.23
C HIS A 58 8.84 -14.27 6.77
N ALA A 59 8.65 -15.49 6.24
CA ALA A 59 9.74 -16.30 5.70
C ALA A 59 10.47 -15.61 4.54
N ARG A 60 9.74 -14.92 3.67
CA ARG A 60 10.28 -14.12 2.55
C ARG A 60 11.27 -13.08 3.02
N ARG A 61 10.93 -12.31 4.07
CA ARG A 61 11.84 -11.29 4.64
C ARG A 61 13.14 -11.92 5.14
N VAL A 62 13.07 -13.08 5.79
CA VAL A 62 14.25 -13.81 6.29
C VAL A 62 15.11 -14.34 5.13
N VAL A 63 14.50 -15.01 4.16
CA VAL A 63 15.20 -15.64 3.02
C VAL A 63 15.83 -14.60 2.09
N VAL A 64 15.12 -13.53 1.75
CA VAL A 64 15.64 -12.46 0.87
C VAL A 64 16.79 -11.71 1.54
N ALA A 65 16.74 -11.50 2.85
CA ALA A 65 17.85 -10.89 3.59
C ALA A 65 19.14 -11.74 3.55
N GLN A 66 19.02 -13.06 3.37
CA GLN A 66 20.14 -13.99 3.26
C GLN A 66 20.61 -14.18 1.81
N SER A 67 19.72 -14.05 0.82
CA SER A 67 20.01 -14.32 -0.59
C SER A 67 19.23 -13.41 -1.55
N ASN A 68 19.92 -12.43 -2.14
CA ASN A 68 19.30 -11.48 -3.07
C ASN A 68 18.79 -12.13 -4.36
N CYS A 69 19.34 -13.27 -4.80
CA CYS A 69 18.92 -13.92 -6.05
C CYS A 69 17.50 -14.49 -5.99
N LEU A 70 16.97 -14.75 -4.79
CA LEU A 70 15.61 -15.24 -4.62
C LEU A 70 14.56 -14.12 -4.66
N ASN A 71 14.97 -12.86 -4.47
CA ASN A 71 14.01 -11.74 -4.48
C ASN A 71 13.31 -11.61 -5.84
N GLU A 72 14.05 -11.71 -6.94
CA GLU A 72 13.47 -11.60 -8.29
C GLU A 72 12.52 -12.78 -8.59
N VAL A 73 12.93 -14.00 -8.24
CA VAL A 73 12.14 -15.22 -8.44
C VAL A 73 10.83 -15.17 -7.67
N LEU A 74 10.89 -14.82 -6.38
CA LEU A 74 9.71 -14.70 -5.53
C LEU A 74 8.81 -13.55 -5.99
N SER A 75 9.38 -12.40 -6.34
CA SER A 75 8.61 -11.25 -6.85
C SER A 75 7.86 -11.59 -8.13
N GLN A 76 8.49 -12.28 -9.08
CA GLN A 76 7.82 -12.71 -10.32
C GLN A 76 6.66 -13.66 -10.03
N ARG A 77 6.85 -14.61 -9.12
CA ARG A 77 5.81 -15.58 -8.74
C ARG A 77 4.64 -14.92 -8.02
N GLU A 78 4.92 -14.03 -7.06
CA GLU A 78 3.91 -13.22 -6.37
C GLU A 78 3.07 -12.41 -7.37
N CYS A 79 3.74 -11.71 -8.29
CA CYS A 79 3.06 -10.90 -9.29
C CYS A 79 2.21 -11.74 -10.25
N TYR A 80 2.72 -12.89 -10.68
CA TYR A 80 1.98 -13.82 -11.54
C TYR A 80 0.74 -14.37 -10.84
N ARG A 81 0.89 -14.89 -9.61
CA ARG A 81 -0.21 -15.47 -8.83
C ARG A 81 -1.30 -14.43 -8.58
N LEU A 82 -0.92 -13.26 -8.07
CA LEU A 82 -1.88 -12.17 -7.80
C LEU A 82 -2.59 -11.72 -9.07
N SER A 83 -1.86 -11.41 -10.14
CA SER A 83 -2.47 -10.92 -11.39
C SER A 83 -3.43 -11.95 -11.99
N THR A 84 -3.06 -13.24 -11.97
CA THR A 84 -3.90 -14.34 -12.45
C THR A 84 -5.17 -14.46 -11.63
N LEU A 85 -5.06 -14.38 -10.29
CA LEU A 85 -6.21 -14.44 -9.38
C LEU A 85 -7.17 -13.27 -9.62
N PHE A 86 -6.67 -12.03 -9.64
CA PHE A 86 -7.49 -10.86 -9.90
C PHE A 86 -8.18 -10.94 -11.26
N THR A 87 -7.44 -11.29 -12.32
CA THR A 87 -7.98 -11.43 -13.67
C THR A 87 -9.13 -12.44 -13.71
N ARG A 88 -8.92 -13.62 -13.13
CA ARG A 88 -9.92 -14.68 -13.07
C ARG A 88 -11.16 -14.22 -12.30
N THR A 89 -10.97 -13.76 -11.06
CA THR A 89 -12.07 -13.40 -10.16
C THR A 89 -12.90 -12.22 -10.69
N LEU A 90 -12.26 -11.17 -11.21
CA LEU A 90 -12.99 -10.03 -11.79
C LEU A 90 -13.77 -10.43 -13.04
N LYS A 91 -13.19 -11.25 -13.92
CA LYS A 91 -13.85 -11.75 -15.12
C LYS A 91 -15.05 -12.64 -14.78
N ASP A 92 -14.88 -13.57 -13.84
CA ASP A 92 -15.96 -14.47 -13.42
C ASP A 92 -17.13 -13.68 -12.82
N PHE A 93 -16.84 -12.66 -12.00
CA PHE A 93 -17.87 -11.80 -11.42
C PHE A 93 -18.56 -10.92 -12.47
N GLN A 94 -17.82 -10.34 -13.41
CA GLN A 94 -18.40 -9.54 -14.50
C GLN A 94 -19.29 -10.38 -15.42
N ASN A 95 -18.91 -11.62 -15.73
CA ASN A 95 -19.72 -12.54 -16.52
C ASN A 95 -21.01 -12.94 -15.77
N ALA A 96 -20.89 -13.29 -14.48
CA ALA A 96 -22.06 -13.62 -13.65
C ALA A 96 -23.06 -12.46 -13.54
N ALA A 97 -22.58 -11.21 -13.53
CA ALA A 97 -23.43 -10.03 -13.55
C ALA A 97 -24.13 -9.80 -14.91
N GLN A 98 -23.57 -10.30 -16.01
CA GLN A 98 -24.12 -10.17 -17.38
C GLN A 98 -25.09 -11.30 -17.75
N GLU A 99 -25.02 -12.47 -17.11
CA GLU A 99 -25.90 -13.63 -17.38
C GLU A 99 -27.36 -13.47 -16.92
N VAL A 100 -27.81 -12.25 -16.58
CA VAL A 100 -29.23 -11.95 -16.32
C VAL A 100 -30.02 -11.96 -17.63
N PHE A 101 -30.48 -13.14 -18.05
CA PHE A 101 -31.38 -13.29 -19.21
C PHE A 101 -32.86 -13.41 -18.79
N LEU A 102 -33.63 -12.40 -19.23
CA LEU A 102 -35.06 -12.35 -19.58
C LEU A 102 -36.04 -13.31 -18.87
N LEU A 103 -36.89 -12.76 -17.99
CA LEU A 103 -38.11 -13.42 -17.53
C LEU A 103 -39.26 -13.19 -18.54
N ASP A 104 -39.84 -14.30 -18.98
CA ASP A 104 -41.18 -14.31 -19.59
C ASP A 104 -42.17 -13.77 -18.55
N GLN A 105 -42.99 -12.78 -18.93
CA GLN A 105 -44.04 -12.11 -18.11
C GLN A 105 -43.70 -10.81 -17.35
N GLY A 106 -42.82 -9.95 -17.87
CA GLY A 106 -42.99 -8.49 -17.73
C GLY A 106 -42.74 -7.84 -16.36
N GLU A 107 -42.26 -8.57 -15.36
CA GLU A 107 -41.68 -8.00 -14.15
C GLU A 107 -40.16 -8.25 -14.14
N GLU A 108 -39.38 -7.16 -14.20
CA GLU A 108 -37.93 -7.21 -13.99
C GLU A 108 -37.65 -7.53 -12.52
N GLN A 109 -37.64 -8.81 -12.18
CA GLN A 109 -37.12 -9.24 -10.88
C GLN A 109 -35.63 -9.54 -11.05
N ARG A 110 -34.78 -8.72 -10.41
CA ARG A 110 -33.36 -9.05 -10.21
C ARG A 110 -33.29 -10.28 -9.31
N VAL A 111 -33.32 -11.47 -9.90
CA VAL A 111 -32.88 -12.69 -9.22
C VAL A 111 -31.36 -12.73 -9.33
N GLY A 112 -30.70 -11.84 -8.59
CA GLY A 112 -29.28 -11.99 -8.32
C GLY A 112 -29.17 -13.16 -7.36
N GLY A 113 -28.68 -14.30 -7.85
CA GLY A 113 -28.37 -15.46 -7.02
C GLY A 113 -27.45 -15.07 -5.87
N GLU A 114 -27.26 -15.98 -4.92
CA GLU A 114 -26.25 -15.93 -3.86
C GLU A 114 -24.84 -15.94 -4.48
N GLY A 115 -24.52 -14.89 -5.24
CA GLY A 115 -23.34 -14.74 -6.05
C GLY A 115 -22.15 -14.40 -5.17
N VAL A 116 -21.04 -15.08 -5.44
CA VAL A 116 -19.73 -14.91 -4.80
C VAL A 116 -19.53 -13.45 -4.40
N ASP A 117 -19.47 -13.19 -3.10
CA ASP A 117 -19.15 -11.86 -2.59
C ASP A 117 -17.75 -11.48 -3.09
N LEU A 118 -17.68 -10.49 -3.99
CA LEU A 118 -16.43 -10.07 -4.62
C LEU A 118 -15.44 -9.56 -3.57
N GLU A 119 -15.91 -8.85 -2.55
CA GLU A 119 -15.06 -8.38 -1.47
C GLU A 119 -14.46 -9.58 -0.74
N LEU A 120 -15.28 -10.58 -0.41
CA LEU A 120 -14.81 -11.80 0.24
C LEU A 120 -13.80 -12.58 -0.62
N ALA A 121 -14.07 -12.71 -1.92
CA ALA A 121 -13.20 -13.41 -2.87
C ALA A 121 -11.85 -12.72 -3.08
N LEU A 122 -11.80 -11.39 -2.95
CA LEU A 122 -10.59 -10.59 -3.09
C LEU A 122 -9.97 -10.16 -1.76
N ARG A 123 -10.53 -10.57 -0.62
CA ARG A 123 -10.08 -10.12 0.71
C ARG A 123 -8.62 -10.42 0.98
N THR A 124 -8.25 -11.69 0.87
CA THR A 124 -6.87 -12.14 1.11
C THR A 124 -5.86 -11.46 0.17
N PRO A 125 -6.04 -11.45 -1.17
CA PRO A 125 -5.06 -10.83 -2.06
C PRO A 125 -5.00 -9.29 -1.95
N ILE A 126 -6.12 -8.60 -1.67
CA ILE A 126 -6.10 -7.17 -1.41
C ILE A 126 -5.33 -6.88 -0.11
N MET A 127 -5.64 -7.58 0.99
CA MET A 127 -4.94 -7.39 2.26
C MET A 127 -3.45 -7.74 2.16
N GLU A 128 -3.08 -8.77 1.39
CA GLU A 128 -1.69 -9.11 1.11
C GLU A 128 -0.92 -7.92 0.52
N ILE A 129 -1.48 -7.27 -0.50
CA ILE A 129 -0.86 -6.12 -1.16
C ILE A 129 -0.78 -4.91 -0.21
N LEU A 130 -1.83 -4.69 0.58
CA LEU A 130 -1.89 -3.57 1.52
C LEU A 130 -0.89 -3.72 2.68
N GLU A 131 -0.67 -4.94 3.17
CA GLU A 131 0.30 -5.22 4.24
C GLU A 131 1.74 -5.29 3.69
N ASN A 132 1.90 -5.59 2.39
CA ASN A 132 3.19 -5.71 1.71
C ASN A 132 3.30 -4.75 0.51
N PRO A 133 3.42 -3.42 0.76
CA PRO A 133 3.30 -2.39 -0.27
C PRO A 133 4.39 -2.46 -1.35
N PHE A 134 5.47 -3.23 -1.15
CA PHE A 134 6.47 -3.45 -2.21
C PHE A 134 5.84 -4.11 -3.45
N LEU A 135 4.75 -4.87 -3.29
CA LEU A 135 4.00 -5.48 -4.39
C LEU A 135 3.38 -4.42 -5.32
N LEU A 136 3.05 -3.24 -4.79
CA LEU A 136 2.56 -2.11 -5.59
C LEU A 136 3.61 -1.57 -6.56
N ASN A 137 4.89 -1.93 -6.40
CA ASN A 137 5.91 -1.53 -7.36
C ASN A 137 5.75 -2.20 -8.72
N HIS A 138 5.05 -3.34 -8.78
CA HIS A 138 4.74 -4.02 -10.03
C HIS A 138 3.49 -3.42 -10.67
N LEU A 139 3.62 -2.95 -11.91
CA LEU A 139 2.54 -2.26 -12.63
C LEU A 139 1.28 -3.11 -12.73
N ASP A 140 1.41 -4.39 -13.10
CA ASP A 140 0.25 -5.26 -13.31
C ASP A 140 -0.52 -5.48 -12.00
N VAL A 141 0.17 -5.76 -10.89
CA VAL A 141 -0.47 -5.96 -9.58
C VAL A 141 -1.18 -4.68 -9.12
N ALA A 142 -0.52 -3.53 -9.24
CA ALA A 142 -1.12 -2.25 -8.90
C ALA A 142 -2.35 -1.94 -9.77
N THR A 143 -2.28 -2.24 -11.07
CA THR A 143 -3.40 -2.02 -12.00
C THR A 143 -4.62 -2.87 -11.62
N HIS A 144 -4.41 -4.16 -11.33
CA HIS A 144 -5.50 -5.04 -10.90
C HIS A 144 -6.09 -4.64 -9.55
N LEU A 145 -5.26 -4.22 -8.59
CA LEU A 145 -5.74 -3.71 -7.30
C LEU A 145 -6.62 -2.47 -7.52
N VAL A 146 -6.15 -1.52 -8.33
CA VAL A 146 -6.87 -0.29 -8.63
C VAL A 146 -8.20 -0.59 -9.32
N GLU A 147 -8.22 -1.50 -10.30
CA GLU A 147 -9.44 -1.95 -10.97
C GLU A 147 -10.42 -2.57 -9.97
N ALA A 148 -9.95 -3.48 -9.12
CA ALA A 148 -10.78 -4.12 -8.11
C ALA A 148 -11.38 -3.12 -7.11
N LEU A 149 -10.58 -2.21 -6.56
CA LEU A 149 -11.05 -1.17 -5.64
C LEU A 149 -12.08 -0.26 -6.30
N CYS A 150 -11.80 0.20 -7.52
CA CYS A 150 -12.73 1.05 -8.26
C CYS A 150 -14.03 0.31 -8.58
N TYR A 151 -13.96 -0.96 -8.97
CA TYR A 151 -15.13 -1.75 -9.28
C TYR A 151 -16.01 -1.98 -8.04
N LEU A 152 -15.42 -2.34 -6.89
CA LEU A 152 -16.11 -2.42 -5.61
C LEU A 152 -16.81 -1.10 -5.22
N GLU A 153 -16.17 0.05 -5.46
CA GLU A 153 -16.79 1.36 -5.28
C GLU A 153 -18.00 1.56 -6.21
N THR A 154 -17.94 1.11 -7.47
CA THR A 154 -19.09 1.19 -8.40
C THR A 154 -20.27 0.33 -7.94
N LEU A 155 -20.00 -0.80 -7.28
CA LEU A 155 -21.01 -1.67 -6.68
C LEU A 155 -21.57 -1.11 -5.36
N LYS A 156 -21.06 0.03 -4.87
CA LYS A 156 -21.35 0.59 -3.54
C LYS A 156 -21.03 -0.37 -2.39
N GLN A 157 -20.05 -1.24 -2.61
CA GLN A 157 -19.51 -2.18 -1.62
C GLN A 157 -18.01 -1.90 -1.47
N PRO A 158 -17.63 -0.73 -0.93
CA PRO A 158 -16.22 -0.36 -0.83
C PRO A 158 -15.48 -1.34 0.07
N PHE A 159 -14.29 -1.77 -0.34
CA PHE A 159 -13.46 -2.71 0.42
C PHE A 159 -13.22 -2.22 1.85
N GLN A 160 -13.50 -3.05 2.85
CA GLN A 160 -13.28 -2.71 4.27
C GLN A 160 -11.98 -3.34 4.78
N VAL A 161 -11.07 -2.48 5.22
CA VAL A 161 -9.83 -2.88 5.91
C VAL A 161 -10.16 -3.29 7.35
N ASP A 162 -9.48 -4.32 7.87
CA ASP A 162 -9.64 -4.75 9.26
C ASP A 162 -9.28 -3.63 10.25
N TYR A 163 -10.15 -3.36 11.22
CA TYR A 163 -10.06 -2.21 12.14
C TYR A 163 -8.85 -2.21 13.10
N TYR A 164 -8.02 -3.25 13.10
CA TYR A 164 -6.96 -3.45 14.11
C TYR A 164 -5.54 -3.38 13.56
N THR A 165 -5.37 -3.24 12.25
CA THR A 165 -4.05 -3.07 11.64
C THR A 165 -4.02 -1.76 10.84
N HIS A 166 -2.83 -1.17 10.72
CA HIS A 166 -2.57 0.00 9.89
C HIS A 166 -1.74 -0.43 8.67
N PRO A 167 -2.35 -0.99 7.60
CA PRO A 167 -1.59 -1.57 6.52
C PRO A 167 -0.85 -0.47 5.74
N PRO A 168 0.47 -0.57 5.55
CA PRO A 168 1.28 0.45 4.88
C PRO A 168 0.76 0.88 3.49
N GLY A 169 0.20 -0.05 2.72
CA GLY A 169 -0.36 0.21 1.40
C GLY A 169 -1.54 1.18 1.42
N VAL A 170 -2.37 1.19 2.48
CA VAL A 170 -3.48 2.16 2.60
C VAL A 170 -2.91 3.58 2.63
N TYR A 171 -1.88 3.81 3.44
CA TYR A 171 -1.25 5.13 3.59
C TYR A 171 -0.49 5.56 2.34
N LEU A 172 0.15 4.62 1.64
CA LEU A 172 0.82 4.90 0.36
C LEU A 172 -0.19 5.32 -0.72
N LEU A 173 -1.36 4.67 -0.77
CA LEU A 173 -2.40 4.95 -1.77
C LEU A 173 -3.12 6.29 -1.58
N ILE A 174 -2.92 6.99 -0.45
CA ILE A 174 -3.36 8.39 -0.28
C ILE A 174 -2.70 9.31 -1.33
N LEU A 175 -1.52 8.95 -1.82
CA LEU A 175 -0.78 9.70 -2.85
C LEU A 175 -1.11 9.28 -4.29
N HIS A 176 -1.97 8.27 -4.48
CA HIS A 176 -2.21 7.64 -5.77
C HIS A 176 -2.74 8.63 -6.83
N PRO A 177 -2.44 8.48 -8.15
CA PRO A 177 -2.88 9.41 -9.18
C PRO A 177 -4.41 9.41 -9.40
N GLN A 178 -5.06 8.27 -9.18
CA GLN A 178 -6.51 8.12 -9.35
C GLN A 178 -7.29 8.59 -8.13
N GLU A 179 -8.35 9.38 -8.35
CA GLU A 179 -9.11 10.03 -7.29
C GLU A 179 -9.93 9.06 -6.44
N GLU A 180 -10.58 8.08 -7.07
CA GLU A 180 -11.37 7.05 -6.38
C GLU A 180 -10.50 6.31 -5.35
N VAL A 181 -9.30 5.90 -5.77
CA VAL A 181 -8.33 5.20 -4.93
C VAL A 181 -7.87 6.07 -3.77
N ARG A 182 -7.54 7.35 -4.01
CA ARG A 182 -7.18 8.28 -2.92
C ARG A 182 -8.33 8.48 -1.94
N ARG A 183 -9.56 8.64 -2.44
CA ARG A 183 -10.76 8.84 -1.61
C ARG A 183 -11.04 7.61 -0.76
N TRP A 184 -10.92 6.40 -1.33
CA TRP A 184 -11.02 5.15 -0.58
C TRP A 184 -9.92 5.07 0.49
N ALA A 185 -8.66 5.25 0.11
CA ALA A 185 -7.51 5.17 1.01
C ALA A 185 -7.61 6.14 2.19
N LEU A 186 -8.03 7.39 1.95
CA LEU A 186 -8.27 8.35 3.02
C LEU A 186 -9.37 7.88 3.97
N ARG A 187 -10.53 7.46 3.44
CA ARG A 187 -11.64 7.02 4.27
C ARG A 187 -11.25 5.82 5.12
N SER A 188 -10.56 4.85 4.54
CA SER A 188 -10.04 3.68 5.26
C SER A 188 -9.07 4.11 6.36
N ALA A 189 -8.10 4.97 6.06
CA ALA A 189 -7.15 5.46 7.06
C ALA A 189 -7.84 6.23 8.21
N GLN A 190 -8.87 7.02 7.92
CA GLN A 190 -9.66 7.72 8.93
C GLN A 190 -10.48 6.77 9.81
N GLN A 191 -11.00 5.68 9.26
CA GLN A 191 -11.73 4.65 10.00
C GLN A 191 -10.82 3.86 10.95
N LEU A 192 -9.55 3.67 10.58
CA LEU A 192 -8.53 3.05 11.44
C LEU A 192 -8.09 3.97 12.59
N GLY A 193 -8.35 5.27 12.48
CA GLY A 193 -8.01 6.26 13.50
C GLY A 193 -6.63 6.88 13.33
N HIS A 194 -6.24 7.69 14.31
CA HIS A 194 -4.94 8.37 14.31
C HIS A 194 -3.81 7.38 14.58
N LEU A 195 -2.69 7.60 13.89
CA LEU A 195 -1.46 6.83 14.05
C LEU A 195 -0.75 7.25 15.34
N SER A 196 -0.58 6.29 16.25
CA SER A 196 0.28 6.44 17.40
C SER A 196 1.75 6.42 17.00
N ARG A 197 2.64 6.71 17.96
CA ARG A 197 4.09 6.58 17.75
C ARG A 197 4.50 5.15 17.34
N ASP A 198 3.83 4.14 17.87
CA ASP A 198 4.18 2.74 17.59
C ASP A 198 3.72 2.36 16.17
N ASP A 199 2.56 2.84 15.74
CA ASP A 199 2.07 2.67 14.37
C ASP A 199 2.99 3.36 13.36
N TYR A 200 3.49 4.56 13.70
CA TYR A 200 4.46 5.28 12.87
C TYR A 200 5.72 4.45 12.58
N TYR A 201 6.23 3.68 13.55
CA TYR A 201 7.40 2.82 13.28
C TYR A 201 7.10 1.73 12.26
N GLY A 202 5.89 1.15 12.29
CA GLY A 202 5.43 0.20 11.26
C GLY A 202 5.25 0.84 9.89
N LEU A 203 4.93 2.14 9.85
CA LEU A 203 4.71 2.91 8.62
C LEU A 203 5.94 3.71 8.16
N ARG A 204 7.08 3.58 8.84
CA ARG A 204 8.25 4.45 8.62
C ARG A 204 8.70 4.44 7.15
N ASP A 205 8.70 3.28 6.51
CA ASP A 205 9.11 3.15 5.11
C ASP A 205 8.17 3.88 4.14
N VAL A 206 6.87 3.99 4.47
CA VAL A 206 5.91 4.80 3.71
C VAL A 206 6.32 6.27 3.79
N PHE A 207 6.52 6.80 5.01
CA PHE A 207 6.94 8.18 5.21
C PHE A 207 8.27 8.50 4.53
N LEU A 208 9.27 7.60 4.64
CA LEU A 208 10.54 7.73 3.93
C LEU A 208 10.36 7.77 2.42
N THR A 209 9.46 6.96 1.87
CA THR A 209 9.14 6.97 0.45
C THR A 209 8.54 8.32 0.03
N VAL A 210 7.63 8.88 0.82
CA VAL A 210 7.07 10.23 0.58
C VAL A 210 8.16 11.29 0.61
N LEU A 211 9.07 11.22 1.58
CA LEU A 211 10.18 12.17 1.72
C LEU A 211 11.13 12.14 0.53
N ASN A 212 11.55 10.95 0.13
CA ASN A 212 12.39 10.75 -1.06
C ASN A 212 11.72 11.30 -2.32
N LEU A 213 10.39 11.17 -2.42
CA LEU A 213 9.62 11.72 -3.53
C LEU A 213 9.57 13.25 -3.49
N ILE A 214 9.36 13.86 -2.32
CA ILE A 214 9.46 15.32 -2.15
C ILE A 214 10.84 15.81 -2.59
N HIS A 215 11.92 15.23 -2.04
CA HIS A 215 13.28 15.59 -2.41
C HIS A 215 13.56 15.45 -3.91
N SER A 216 13.00 14.40 -4.55
CA SER A 216 13.11 14.20 -5.99
C SER A 216 12.39 15.28 -6.79
N ILE A 217 11.18 15.69 -6.38
CA ILE A 217 10.41 16.76 -7.03
C ILE A 217 11.12 18.12 -6.90
N VAL A 218 11.78 18.37 -5.78
CA VAL A 218 12.60 19.56 -5.55
C VAL A 218 13.85 19.54 -6.44
N SER A 219 14.56 18.41 -6.45
CA SER A 219 15.83 18.25 -7.17
C SER A 219 15.67 18.25 -8.70
N GLN A 220 14.63 17.61 -9.24
CA GLN A 220 14.33 17.61 -10.68
C GLN A 220 14.04 19.01 -11.24
N ARG A 221 13.69 19.98 -10.38
CA ARG A 221 13.47 21.37 -10.76
C ARG A 221 14.77 22.20 -10.79
N ASN A 222 15.83 21.71 -10.16
CA ASN A 222 17.15 22.36 -10.06
C ASN A 222 18.16 21.91 -11.11
N VAL A 223 17.96 20.74 -11.74
CA VAL A 223 18.89 20.19 -12.73
C VAL A 223 18.22 20.14 -14.09
N GLY A 224 18.64 21.03 -14.99
CA GLY A 224 18.46 20.78 -16.42
C GLY A 224 19.21 19.51 -16.78
N SER A 225 18.49 18.40 -16.95
CA SER A 225 18.98 17.12 -17.47
C SER A 225 20.27 16.59 -16.81
N GLY A 226 20.16 15.86 -15.70
CA GLY A 226 21.29 15.13 -15.12
C GLY A 226 20.85 14.10 -14.09
N GLY A 227 20.94 12.82 -14.46
CA GLY A 227 20.40 11.69 -13.72
C GLY A 227 21.05 11.43 -12.36
N GLY A 228 20.19 11.19 -11.38
CA GLY A 228 20.50 10.53 -10.12
C GLY A 228 19.22 9.84 -9.66
N CYS A 229 19.13 8.53 -9.91
CA CYS A 229 17.98 7.70 -9.54
C CYS A 229 17.96 7.53 -8.01
N VAL A 230 17.26 8.44 -7.32
CA VAL A 230 16.71 8.15 -6.00
C VAL A 230 15.42 7.38 -6.27
N THR A 231 15.31 6.16 -5.74
CA THR A 231 14.21 5.19 -5.90
C THR A 231 12.86 5.87 -6.04
N ALA A 232 12.48 6.15 -7.28
CA ALA A 232 11.27 6.88 -7.59
C ALA A 232 10.10 5.92 -7.39
N LEU A 233 9.10 6.35 -6.64
CA LEU A 233 7.81 5.67 -6.65
C LEU A 233 7.38 5.50 -8.12
N PRO A 234 6.99 4.29 -8.56
CA PRO A 234 6.64 4.07 -9.95
C PRO A 234 5.56 5.05 -10.45
N PRO A 235 5.57 5.41 -11.74
CA PRO A 235 4.67 6.43 -12.30
C PRO A 235 3.18 6.07 -12.16
N HIS A 236 2.85 4.80 -11.96
CA HIS A 236 1.47 4.36 -11.70
C HIS A 236 1.02 4.61 -10.26
N LEU A 237 1.94 4.74 -9.30
CA LEU A 237 1.65 5.10 -7.91
C LEU A 237 1.78 6.60 -7.64
N PHE A 238 2.46 7.35 -8.53
CA PHE A 238 2.59 8.80 -8.44
C PHE A 238 2.80 9.43 -9.82
N THR A 239 2.20 10.61 -10.06
CA THR A 239 2.46 11.41 -11.26
C THR A 239 2.86 12.85 -10.92
N SER A 240 3.94 13.32 -11.55
CA SER A 240 4.40 14.71 -11.43
C SER A 240 3.52 15.72 -12.17
N ALA A 241 2.57 15.23 -13.00
CA ALA A 241 1.62 16.07 -13.73
C ALA A 241 0.63 16.80 -12.82
N ASN A 242 0.29 16.23 -11.66
CA ASN A 242 -0.67 16.81 -10.72
C ASN A 242 -0.06 17.01 -9.33
N LYS A 243 0.84 17.99 -9.24
CA LYS A 243 1.51 18.38 -7.99
C LYS A 243 0.53 18.78 -6.88
N LYS A 244 -0.62 19.37 -7.22
CA LYS A 244 -1.65 19.76 -6.25
C LYS A 244 -2.17 18.54 -5.48
N ASN A 245 -2.57 17.49 -6.21
CA ASN A 245 -3.10 16.28 -5.60
C ASN A 245 -2.05 15.54 -4.77
N PHE A 246 -0.79 15.56 -5.22
CA PHE A 246 0.32 15.03 -4.44
C PHE A 246 0.48 15.74 -3.09
N TRP A 247 0.60 17.08 -3.10
CA TRP A 247 0.74 17.85 -1.86
C TRP A 247 -0.46 17.73 -0.95
N LEU A 248 -1.67 17.67 -1.51
CA LEU A 248 -2.88 17.40 -0.74
C LEU A 248 -2.80 16.03 -0.05
N GLY A 249 -2.35 14.99 -0.75
CA GLY A 249 -2.15 13.67 -0.17
C GLY A 249 -1.09 13.66 0.94
N VAL A 250 0.02 14.38 0.77
CA VAL A 250 1.04 14.58 1.82
C VAL A 250 0.43 15.25 3.05
N CYS A 251 -0.34 16.33 2.87
CA CYS A 251 -1.02 17.01 3.96
C CYS A 251 -2.01 16.08 4.67
N MET A 252 -2.79 15.31 3.93
CA MET A 252 -3.74 14.35 4.49
C MET A 252 -3.04 13.26 5.30
N LEU A 253 -1.92 12.72 4.80
CA LEU A 253 -1.11 11.76 5.53
C LEU A 253 -0.60 12.33 6.86
N LEU A 254 -0.12 13.57 6.86
CA LEU A 254 0.38 14.25 8.06
C LEU A 254 -0.72 14.49 9.09
N THR A 255 -1.97 14.75 8.67
CA THR A 255 -3.10 14.93 9.60
C THR A 255 -3.55 13.64 10.29
N LEU A 256 -3.09 12.47 9.82
CA LEU A 256 -3.41 11.19 10.44
C LEU A 256 -2.50 10.86 11.62
N LEU A 257 -1.34 11.52 11.74
CA LEU A 257 -0.42 11.34 12.87
C LEU A 257 -0.98 11.98 14.14
N ASP A 258 -0.90 11.27 15.25
CA ASP A 258 -1.09 11.89 16.56
C ASP A 258 0.10 12.80 16.92
N GLN A 259 0.02 13.48 18.06
CA GLN A 259 1.07 14.38 18.51
C GLN A 259 2.43 13.67 18.68
N GLN A 260 2.46 12.47 19.26
CA GLN A 260 3.72 11.77 19.56
C GLN A 260 4.38 11.19 18.30
N ALA A 261 3.57 10.68 17.37
CA ALA A 261 4.00 10.21 16.07
C ALA A 261 4.57 11.37 15.24
N MET A 262 3.87 12.52 15.25
CA MET A 262 4.34 13.74 14.61
C MET A 262 5.66 14.21 15.22
N GLU A 263 5.78 14.27 16.56
CA GLU A 263 7.04 14.61 17.22
C GLU A 263 8.18 13.67 16.82
N THR A 264 7.91 12.37 16.70
CA THR A 264 8.90 11.36 16.30
C THR A 264 9.38 11.61 14.86
N LEU A 265 8.46 11.86 13.93
CA LEU A 265 8.76 12.21 12.54
C LEU A 265 9.59 13.51 12.45
N LEU A 266 9.29 14.52 13.26
CA LEU A 266 9.98 15.81 13.26
C LEU A 266 11.33 15.82 13.98
N LEU A 267 11.57 14.81 14.82
CA LEU A 267 12.81 14.63 15.58
C LEU A 267 13.75 13.61 14.95
N ASP A 268 13.35 12.93 13.86
CA ASP A 268 14.25 12.06 13.11
C ASP A 268 15.43 12.89 12.58
N GLN A 269 16.63 12.59 13.07
CA GLN A 269 17.82 13.42 12.87
C GLN A 269 18.58 13.09 11.59
N ALA A 270 18.13 12.11 10.80
CA ALA A 270 18.73 11.86 9.51
C ALA A 270 18.40 13.03 8.54
N PRO A 271 19.41 13.76 8.02
CA PRO A 271 19.19 14.96 7.20
C PRO A 271 18.41 14.67 5.91
N GLN A 272 18.51 13.44 5.40
CA GLN A 272 17.79 12.98 4.20
C GLN A 272 16.32 12.62 4.48
N THR A 273 15.89 12.65 5.74
CA THR A 273 14.56 12.20 6.19
C THR A 273 13.84 13.24 7.03
N ASN A 274 14.37 14.46 7.13
CA ASN A 274 13.72 15.54 7.87
C ASN A 274 12.57 16.12 7.02
N ILE A 275 11.33 15.79 7.39
CA ILE A 275 10.15 16.23 6.65
C ILE A 275 9.97 17.74 6.60
N LEU A 276 10.38 18.45 7.66
CA LEU A 276 10.31 19.90 7.66
C LEU A 276 11.25 20.46 6.62
N GLU A 277 12.51 20.01 6.60
CA GLU A 277 13.47 20.45 5.58
C GLU A 277 13.00 20.09 4.17
N ALA A 278 12.45 18.90 3.96
CA ALA A 278 11.91 18.49 2.67
C ALA A 278 10.77 19.41 2.18
N ILE A 279 9.80 19.70 3.05
CA ILE A 279 8.67 20.61 2.75
C ILE A 279 9.19 22.04 2.55
N LEU A 280 10.05 22.52 3.43
CA LEU A 280 10.64 23.86 3.41
C LEU A 280 11.43 24.09 2.12
N SER A 281 12.31 23.17 1.73
CA SER A 281 13.02 23.24 0.46
C SER A 281 12.07 23.22 -0.74
N ALA A 282 10.97 22.47 -0.67
CA ALA A 282 9.96 22.50 -1.74
C ALA A 282 9.23 23.85 -1.84
N MET A 283 9.05 24.54 -0.71
CA MET A 283 8.42 25.86 -0.62
C MET A 283 9.35 27.02 -0.98
N GLU A 284 10.64 26.98 -0.62
CA GLU A 284 11.64 27.98 -1.04
C GLU A 284 11.70 28.10 -2.57
N MET A 285 11.40 27.01 -3.28
CA MET A 285 11.34 26.94 -4.72
C MET A 285 10.01 27.41 -5.35
N THR A 286 8.99 27.74 -4.55
CA THR A 286 7.81 28.48 -5.01
C THR A 286 8.09 29.97 -4.88
N THR A 287 8.47 30.61 -5.99
CA THR A 287 9.09 31.94 -5.98
C THR A 287 8.17 33.10 -5.62
N GLU A 288 6.85 32.93 -5.56
CA GLU A 288 5.89 33.99 -5.20
C GLU A 288 4.68 33.46 -4.43
N GLY A 289 4.23 34.21 -3.41
CA GLY A 289 2.98 33.97 -2.67
C GLY A 289 3.10 33.99 -1.14
N PRO A 290 1.96 33.88 -0.42
CA PRO A 290 1.90 33.91 1.06
C PRO A 290 2.77 32.83 1.72
N LEU A 291 3.06 31.74 1.00
CA LEU A 291 3.96 30.66 1.41
C LEU A 291 5.41 31.12 1.66
N LYS A 292 5.92 32.14 0.95
CA LYS A 292 7.26 32.71 1.18
C LYS A 292 7.33 33.57 2.44
N PHE A 293 6.25 34.29 2.76
CA PHE A 293 6.14 35.08 3.99
C PHE A 293 6.08 34.16 5.22
N LEU A 294 5.29 33.10 5.12
CA LEU A 294 5.23 32.03 6.11
C LEU A 294 6.60 31.40 6.30
N PHE A 295 7.28 31.02 5.21
CA PHE A 295 8.65 30.49 5.25
C PHE A 295 9.65 31.39 6.02
N GLN A 296 9.65 32.69 5.76
CA GLN A 296 10.54 33.64 6.44
C GLN A 296 10.20 33.84 7.93
N HIS A 297 8.92 33.79 8.29
CA HIS A 297 8.48 33.84 9.67
C HIS A 297 8.82 32.54 10.44
N PHE A 298 8.82 31.40 9.75
CA PHE A 298 9.12 30.10 10.33
C PHE A 298 10.61 29.87 10.59
N GLN A 299 11.52 30.38 9.76
CA GLN A 299 12.97 30.26 10.00
C GLN A 299 13.42 30.91 11.32
N SER A 300 12.69 31.91 11.83
CA SER A 300 13.07 32.64 13.04
C SER A 300 12.64 32.00 14.36
N ASP A 301 11.69 31.05 14.38
CA ASP A 301 10.95 30.69 15.61
C ASP A 301 10.79 29.17 15.87
N ILE A 302 11.73 28.35 15.40
CA ILE A 302 11.64 26.88 15.52
C ILE A 302 12.10 26.38 16.90
N SER A 303 11.28 26.57 17.93
CA SER A 303 11.28 25.71 19.12
C SER A 303 10.48 24.42 18.83
N LYS A 304 10.70 23.33 19.59
CA LYS A 304 9.99 22.05 19.38
C LYS A 304 8.46 22.20 19.47
N GLU A 305 7.95 23.06 20.37
CA GLU A 305 6.52 23.34 20.53
C GLU A 305 5.92 24.10 19.32
N ASN A 306 6.71 24.94 18.64
CA ASN A 306 6.25 25.69 17.47
C ASN A 306 6.21 24.86 16.18
N LYS A 307 6.97 23.74 16.08
CA LYS A 307 7.00 22.89 14.88
C LYS A 307 5.64 22.28 14.54
N PHE A 308 4.88 21.84 15.55
CA PHE A 308 3.56 21.21 15.38
C PHE A 308 2.51 22.21 14.88
N ALA A 309 2.42 23.38 15.52
CA ALA A 309 1.53 24.47 15.10
C ALA A 309 1.90 25.00 13.70
N THR A 310 3.19 25.05 13.39
CA THR A 310 3.72 25.47 12.08
C THR A 310 3.30 24.51 10.96
N LEU A 311 3.37 23.21 11.20
CA LEU A 311 3.02 22.18 10.22
C LEU A 311 1.51 22.12 9.98
N LEU A 312 0.70 22.34 11.03
CA LEU A 312 -0.75 22.53 10.91
C LEU A 312 -1.12 23.79 10.11
N LEU A 313 -0.46 24.92 10.37
CA LEU A 313 -0.66 26.16 9.59
C LEU A 313 -0.25 25.98 8.13
N LEU A 314 0.84 25.26 7.87
CA LEU A 314 1.28 24.92 6.52
C LEU A 314 0.24 24.05 5.79
N VAL A 315 -0.30 23.04 6.46
CA VAL A 315 -1.37 22.20 5.93
C VAL A 315 -2.62 23.03 5.61
N GLU A 316 -3.03 23.95 6.49
CA GLU A 316 -4.18 24.83 6.24
C GLU A 316 -3.94 25.82 5.09
N VAL A 317 -2.71 26.30 4.91
CA VAL A 317 -2.38 27.21 3.80
C VAL A 317 -2.27 26.47 2.46
N ILE A 318 -1.81 25.22 2.44
CA ILE A 318 -1.75 24.39 1.22
C ILE A 318 -3.15 23.92 0.79
N LYS A 319 -4.12 23.84 1.71
CA LYS A 319 -5.53 23.53 1.40
C LYS A 319 -6.26 24.65 0.64
N LEU A 320 -5.78 25.91 0.69
CA LEU A 320 -6.35 27.08 0.00
C LEU A 320 -5.82 27.20 -1.44
#